data_AF-H8GXS0-F1
#
_entry.id   AF-H8GXS0-F1
#
_cell.length_a   1.000
_cell.length_b   1.000
_cell.length_c   1.000
_cell.angle_alpha   90.00
_cell.angle_beta   90.00
_cell.angle_gamma   90.00
#
_symmetry.space_group_name_H-M   'P 1'
#
loop_
_entity.id
_entity.type
_entity.pdbx_description
1 polymer ?
#
loop_
_entity_poly.entity_id
_entity_poly.type
_entity_poly.pdbx_seq_one_letter_code
_entity_poly.pdbx_strand_id
1 'polypeptide(L)'
;MSDLIPNPILLDTTPAGGLIVPVVSGRGGLSGYQLLGLDGLATAELSTDSGATWAELVYPHTLAPGEQLRLIRTDTGPVLATLRALAPVDAPTSGGGDTGPSPYPELVSGAPVSLTAPVSGPGTPPAIYRVELEASAELALSVTDSTDVYMTVEGNWPPVSDPVAMARAGQDPLTLNVPLGPGRWYVTLSGTNAPAPVTLTANW
;
A
#
# COMPACT_ATOMS: atom_id res chain seq x y z
N MET A 1 -2.21 -13.92 0.84
CA MET A 1 -0.80 -13.73 0.41
C MET A 1 -0.58 -12.23 0.39
N SER A 2 0.50 -11.72 0.98
CA SER A 2 0.82 -10.28 0.88
C SER A 2 1.16 -9.96 -0.57
N ASP A 3 0.52 -8.95 -1.14
CA ASP A 3 0.86 -8.49 -2.48
C ASP A 3 2.29 -7.93 -2.50
N LEU A 4 3.04 -8.30 -3.54
CA LEU A 4 4.44 -7.95 -3.73
C LEU A 4 4.58 -7.15 -5.03
N ILE A 5 5.28 -6.01 -4.97
CA ILE A 5 5.51 -5.15 -6.13
C ILE A 5 7.01 -5.05 -6.45
N PRO A 6 7.41 -5.01 -7.74
CA PRO A 6 8.80 -4.79 -8.11
C PRO A 6 9.35 -3.49 -7.51
N ASN A 7 10.44 -3.59 -6.75
CA ASN A 7 11.12 -2.44 -6.14
C ASN A 7 12.64 -2.68 -6.13
N PRO A 8 13.36 -2.39 -7.24
CA PRO A 8 14.80 -2.58 -7.28
C PRO A 8 15.50 -1.63 -6.30
N ILE A 9 16.42 -2.16 -5.48
CA ILE A 9 17.18 -1.37 -4.52
C ILE A 9 18.51 -1.00 -5.17
N LEU A 10 18.65 0.29 -5.49
CA LEU A 10 19.90 0.89 -5.98
C LEU A 10 20.81 1.19 -4.80
N LEU A 11 22.02 0.66 -4.87
CA LEU A 11 23.00 0.80 -3.79
C LEU A 11 24.14 1.69 -4.30
N ASP A 12 24.47 2.71 -3.51
CA ASP A 12 25.57 3.63 -3.79
C ASP A 12 26.94 2.92 -3.65
N THR A 13 28.03 3.65 -3.88
CA THR A 13 29.39 3.09 -3.87
C THR A 13 29.66 2.28 -2.61
N THR A 14 29.80 0.97 -2.77
CA THR A 14 30.14 0.05 -1.68
C THR A 14 31.61 0.24 -1.28
N PRO A 15 31.93 0.51 0.00
CA PRO A 15 33.31 0.71 0.43
C PRO A 15 34.11 -0.61 0.44
N ALA A 16 35.44 -0.53 0.58
CA ALA A 16 36.35 -1.69 0.54
C ALA A 16 36.11 -2.74 1.66
N GLY A 17 35.29 -2.42 2.67
CA GLY A 17 34.83 -3.36 3.71
C GLY A 17 33.39 -3.85 3.54
N GLY A 18 32.76 -3.51 2.41
CA GLY A 18 31.37 -3.80 2.13
C GLY A 18 30.36 -2.77 2.68
N LEU A 19 29.16 -2.76 2.14
CA LEU A 19 28.03 -1.96 2.62
C LEU A 19 27.14 -2.86 3.48
N ILE A 20 26.96 -2.49 4.75
CA ILE A 20 26.01 -3.15 5.64
C ILE A 20 24.69 -2.39 5.59
N VAL A 21 23.62 -3.10 5.25
CA VAL A 21 22.25 -2.58 5.21
C VAL A 21 21.43 -3.30 6.29
N PRO A 22 20.99 -2.60 7.35
CA PRO A 22 20.17 -3.21 8.37
C PRO A 22 18.75 -3.48 7.86
N VAL A 23 18.19 -4.65 8.18
CA VAL A 23 16.80 -4.98 7.89
C VAL A 23 15.94 -4.53 9.07
N VAL A 24 15.43 -3.30 8.96
CA VAL A 24 14.48 -2.75 9.93
C VAL A 24 13.03 -2.95 9.48
N SER A 25 12.14 -3.03 10.44
CA SER A 25 10.68 -2.99 10.22
C SER A 25 10.18 -1.56 10.01
N GLY A 26 9.02 -1.42 9.36
CA GLY A 26 8.33 -0.15 9.18
C GLY A 26 8.70 0.58 7.88
N ARG A 27 8.11 1.76 7.68
CA ARG A 27 8.23 2.53 6.44
C ARG A 27 9.69 2.88 6.14
N GLY A 28 10.13 2.55 4.92
CA GLY A 28 11.50 2.73 4.48
C GLY A 28 12.47 1.63 4.96
N GLY A 29 11.98 0.65 5.72
CA GLY A 29 12.70 -0.57 6.05
C GLY A 29 12.63 -1.63 4.96
N LEU A 30 13.44 -2.67 5.09
CA LEU A 30 13.53 -3.79 4.14
C LEU A 30 12.85 -5.07 4.64
N SER A 31 12.31 -5.07 5.86
CA SER A 31 11.60 -6.23 6.39
C SER A 31 10.46 -6.64 5.46
N GLY A 32 10.37 -7.94 5.14
CA GLY A 32 9.36 -8.50 4.26
C GLY A 32 9.66 -8.38 2.76
N TYR A 33 10.74 -7.68 2.37
CA TYR A 33 11.17 -7.68 0.97
C TYR A 33 11.62 -9.07 0.56
N GLN A 34 11.23 -9.50 -0.63
CA GLN A 34 11.74 -10.71 -1.26
C GLN A 34 12.87 -10.36 -2.22
N LEU A 35 14.09 -10.73 -1.89
CA LEU A 35 15.24 -10.58 -2.76
C LEU A 35 15.26 -11.70 -3.80
N LEU A 36 15.45 -11.33 -5.06
CA LEU A 36 15.42 -12.22 -6.23
C LEU A 36 16.79 -12.37 -6.91
N GLY A 37 17.76 -11.52 -6.55
CA GLY A 37 19.12 -11.57 -7.07
C GLY A 37 19.86 -10.26 -6.90
N LEU A 38 21.11 -10.27 -7.31
CA LEU A 38 22.01 -9.12 -7.32
C LEU A 38 22.59 -8.98 -8.73
N ASP A 39 22.53 -7.75 -9.28
CA ASP A 39 23.18 -7.38 -10.52
C ASP A 39 24.37 -6.46 -10.23
N GLY A 40 25.53 -6.74 -10.84
CA GLY A 40 26.77 -5.97 -10.67
C GLY A 40 27.96 -6.81 -10.19
N LEU A 41 29.10 -6.16 -9.96
CA LEU A 41 30.34 -6.79 -9.48
C LEU A 41 30.40 -6.79 -7.94
N ALA A 42 29.40 -7.39 -7.31
CA ALA A 42 29.31 -7.53 -5.86
C ALA A 42 28.81 -8.92 -5.49
N THR A 43 29.06 -9.32 -4.25
CA THR A 43 28.47 -10.50 -3.61
C THR A 43 27.61 -10.03 -2.44
N ALA A 44 26.56 -10.79 -2.12
CA ALA A 44 25.69 -10.51 -0.98
C ALA A 44 25.80 -11.62 0.06
N GLU A 45 25.86 -11.21 1.31
CA GLU A 45 25.81 -12.08 2.47
C GLU A 45 24.74 -11.58 3.43
N LEU A 46 24.26 -12.49 4.26
CA LEU A 46 23.27 -12.25 5.28
C LEU A 46 23.84 -12.63 6.64
N SER A 47 23.50 -11.82 7.64
CA SER A 47 23.69 -12.16 9.05
C SER A 47 22.35 -12.16 9.76
N THR A 48 22.12 -13.21 10.55
CA THR A 48 20.94 -13.36 11.42
C THR A 48 21.28 -13.11 12.90
N ASP A 49 22.52 -12.73 13.20
CA ASP A 49 23.08 -12.61 14.55
C ASP A 49 23.77 -11.26 14.78
N SER A 50 23.21 -10.19 14.19
CA SER A 50 23.71 -8.81 14.30
C SER A 50 25.15 -8.62 13.80
N GLY A 51 25.55 -9.38 12.80
CA GLY A 51 26.85 -9.28 12.12
C GLY A 51 27.97 -10.12 12.74
N ALA A 52 27.66 -11.00 13.70
CA ALA A 52 28.66 -11.87 14.31
C ALA A 52 29.11 -12.99 13.35
N THR A 53 28.20 -13.53 12.55
CA THR A 53 28.47 -14.47 11.47
C THR A 53 27.80 -14.04 10.17
N TRP A 54 28.38 -14.44 9.05
CA TRP A 54 27.94 -14.09 7.72
C TRP A 54 27.88 -15.34 6.86
N ALA A 55 26.76 -15.50 6.15
CA ALA A 55 26.56 -16.57 5.19
C ALA A 55 26.25 -15.98 3.82
N GLU A 56 26.64 -16.69 2.75
CA GLU A 56 26.24 -16.33 1.39
C GLU A 56 24.71 -16.24 1.29
N LEU A 57 24.21 -15.18 0.65
CA LEU A 57 22.77 -14.99 0.45
C LEU A 57 22.28 -15.90 -0.69
N VAL A 58 21.32 -16.76 -0.39
CA VAL A 58 20.68 -17.65 -1.37
C VAL A 58 19.36 -17.04 -1.82
N TYR A 59 19.13 -16.96 -3.14
CA TYR A 59 17.90 -16.40 -3.70
C TYR A 59 16.90 -17.50 -4.13
N PRO A 60 15.58 -17.25 -4.04
CA PRO A 60 14.95 -16.08 -3.43
C PRO A 60 15.03 -16.12 -1.90
N HIS A 61 15.17 -14.95 -1.26
CA HIS A 61 15.19 -14.82 0.21
C HIS A 61 14.21 -13.74 0.66
N THR A 62 13.42 -14.02 1.69
CA THR A 62 12.54 -13.01 2.31
C THR A 62 13.21 -12.47 3.57
N LEU A 63 13.44 -11.17 3.60
CA LEU A 63 14.15 -10.51 4.69
C LEU A 63 13.32 -10.44 5.97
N ALA A 64 13.89 -10.89 7.09
CA ALA A 64 13.27 -10.85 8.41
C ALA A 64 13.79 -9.67 9.25
N PRO A 65 12.97 -9.08 10.14
CA PRO A 65 13.43 -8.03 11.04
C PRO A 65 14.66 -8.46 11.85
N GLY A 66 15.66 -7.59 11.93
CA GLY A 66 16.90 -7.82 12.69
C GLY A 66 18.00 -8.53 11.90
N GLU A 67 17.71 -9.00 10.68
CA GLU A 67 18.77 -9.42 9.75
C GLU A 67 19.63 -8.24 9.31
N GLN A 68 20.85 -8.53 8.86
CA GLN A 68 21.73 -7.57 8.20
C GLN A 68 22.18 -8.13 6.87
N LEU A 69 22.08 -7.29 5.83
CA LEU A 69 22.67 -7.57 4.53
C LEU A 69 24.05 -6.94 4.48
N ARG A 70 25.04 -7.69 3.98
CA ARG A 70 26.36 -7.17 3.65
C ARG A 70 26.62 -7.38 2.18
N LEU A 71 26.94 -6.30 1.48
CA LEU A 71 27.37 -6.34 0.10
C LEU A 71 28.88 -6.17 0.06
N ILE A 72 29.60 -7.13 -0.49
CA ILE A 72 31.05 -7.11 -0.58
C ILE A 72 31.46 -6.90 -2.03
N ARG A 73 32.44 -6.02 -2.24
CA ARG A 73 33.14 -5.83 -3.50
C ARG A 73 34.59 -6.24 -3.39
N THR A 74 35.12 -6.76 -4.49
CA THR A 74 36.54 -7.13 -4.62
C THR A 74 37.32 -6.16 -5.51
N ASP A 75 36.67 -5.17 -6.12
CA ASP A 75 37.25 -4.23 -7.07
C ASP A 75 37.21 -2.76 -6.57
N THR A 76 38.10 -1.91 -7.10
CA THR A 76 38.33 -0.53 -6.60
C THR A 76 37.61 0.58 -7.37
N GLY A 77 36.80 0.25 -8.39
CA GLY A 77 36.09 1.25 -9.21
C GLY A 77 34.72 1.66 -8.64
N PRO A 78 34.11 2.78 -9.05
CA PRO A 78 32.70 3.05 -8.73
C PRO A 78 31.80 2.24 -9.68
N VAL A 79 31.23 1.13 -9.19
CA VAL A 79 30.24 0.35 -9.95
C VAL A 79 28.99 0.25 -9.10
N LEU A 80 27.83 0.51 -9.72
CA LEU A 80 26.53 0.35 -9.09
C LEU A 80 26.20 -1.13 -8.96
N ALA A 81 25.65 -1.51 -7.81
CA ALA A 81 25.04 -2.80 -7.60
C ALA A 81 23.54 -2.60 -7.39
N THR A 82 22.72 -3.51 -7.94
CA THR A 82 21.26 -3.46 -7.81
C THR A 82 20.77 -4.76 -7.21
N LEU A 83 20.09 -4.70 -6.07
CA LEU A 83 19.33 -5.83 -5.57
C LEU A 83 17.97 -5.86 -6.28
N ARG A 84 17.70 -6.94 -7.00
CA ARG A 84 16.36 -7.21 -7.50
C ARG A 84 15.50 -7.63 -6.33
N ALA A 85 14.47 -6.86 -6.02
CA ALA A 85 13.58 -7.14 -4.91
C ALA A 85 12.13 -6.91 -5.28
N LEU A 86 11.25 -7.65 -4.60
CA LEU A 86 9.85 -7.32 -4.49
C LEU A 86 9.60 -6.73 -3.09
N ALA A 87 9.01 -5.54 -3.04
CA ALA A 87 8.58 -4.94 -1.79
C ALA A 87 7.20 -5.46 -1.41
N PRO A 88 6.93 -5.73 -0.12
CA PRO A 88 5.56 -5.89 0.34
C PRO A 88 4.80 -4.59 0.09
N VAL A 89 3.56 -4.71 -0.37
CA VAL A 89 2.64 -3.56 -0.36
C VAL A 89 2.30 -3.30 1.10
N ASP A 90 2.91 -2.25 1.68
CA ASP A 90 2.56 -1.79 3.01
C ASP A 90 1.09 -1.38 3.03
N ALA A 91 0.28 -2.07 3.83
CA ALA A 91 -1.00 -1.52 4.27
C ALA A 91 -0.71 -0.22 5.06
N PRO A 92 -1.52 0.84 4.93
CA PRO A 92 -1.42 2.01 5.78
C PRO A 92 -1.51 1.54 7.24
N THR A 93 -0.41 1.78 7.98
CA THR A 93 -0.26 1.36 9.39
C THR A 93 -1.07 2.21 10.36
N SER A 94 -1.63 3.32 9.91
CA SER A 94 -2.68 4.00 10.67
C SER A 94 -3.95 3.17 10.49
N GLY A 95 -4.34 2.43 11.53
CA GLY A 95 -5.74 2.01 11.63
C GLY A 95 -6.65 3.22 11.45
N GLY A 96 -7.87 2.97 11.00
CA GLY A 96 -8.88 4.02 10.92
C GLY A 96 -8.94 4.83 12.22
N GLY A 97 -8.86 6.16 12.12
CA GLY A 97 -8.52 7.02 13.25
C GLY A 97 -9.70 7.56 14.03
N ASP A 98 -10.92 7.39 13.53
CA ASP A 98 -12.13 7.94 14.16
C ASP A 98 -12.89 6.89 14.97
N THR A 99 -12.89 7.05 16.30
CA THR A 99 -13.58 6.17 17.26
C THR A 99 -14.90 6.75 17.78
N GLY A 100 -15.33 7.91 17.27
CA GLY A 100 -16.56 8.59 17.72
C GLY A 100 -17.86 8.00 17.15
N PRO A 101 -19.04 8.54 17.49
CA PRO A 101 -20.26 8.25 16.72
C PRO A 101 -20.12 8.84 15.31
N SER A 102 -20.25 8.00 14.30
CA SER A 102 -20.23 8.44 12.91
C SER A 102 -21.67 8.70 12.41
N PRO A 103 -21.95 9.88 11.81
CA PRO A 103 -23.26 10.18 11.25
C PRO A 103 -23.50 9.49 9.89
N TYR A 104 -22.48 8.82 9.35
CA TYR A 104 -22.53 8.24 8.01
C TYR A 104 -23.03 6.79 8.03
N PRO A 105 -23.81 6.39 7.00
CA PRO A 105 -24.25 5.02 6.83
C PRO A 105 -23.06 4.07 6.67
N GLU A 106 -23.20 2.88 7.22
CA GLU A 106 -22.20 1.82 7.15
C GLU A 106 -22.37 0.98 5.88
N LEU A 107 -21.27 0.73 5.17
CA LEU A 107 -21.24 -0.28 4.13
C LEU A 107 -21.15 -1.66 4.77
N VAL A 108 -21.81 -2.63 4.17
CA VAL A 108 -21.76 -4.03 4.58
C VAL A 108 -21.09 -4.83 3.45
N SER A 109 -20.12 -5.68 3.79
CA SER A 109 -19.36 -6.46 2.81
C SER A 109 -20.30 -7.31 1.95
N GLY A 110 -20.16 -7.22 0.64
CA GLY A 110 -20.99 -7.92 -0.36
C GLY A 110 -22.39 -7.35 -0.58
N ALA A 111 -22.81 -6.32 0.17
CA ALA A 111 -24.12 -5.70 0.00
C ALA A 111 -24.05 -4.46 -0.91
N PRO A 112 -24.73 -4.45 -2.07
CA PRO A 112 -24.75 -3.28 -2.94
C PRO A 112 -25.60 -2.15 -2.34
N VAL A 113 -25.13 -0.91 -2.55
CA VAL A 113 -25.81 0.32 -2.16
C VAL A 113 -26.13 1.12 -3.42
N SER A 114 -27.42 1.37 -3.66
CA SER A 114 -27.86 2.22 -4.76
C SER A 114 -27.99 3.67 -4.31
N LEU A 115 -27.21 4.55 -4.92
CA LEU A 115 -27.34 5.99 -4.76
C LEU A 115 -28.46 6.47 -5.67
N THR A 116 -29.58 6.87 -5.08
CA THR A 116 -30.77 7.34 -5.80
C THR A 116 -30.75 8.85 -6.08
N ALA A 117 -29.81 9.57 -5.47
CA ALA A 117 -29.54 10.98 -5.74
C ALA A 117 -28.27 11.12 -6.60
N PRO A 118 -28.20 12.11 -7.50
CA PRO A 118 -27.00 12.39 -8.28
C PRO A 118 -25.78 12.62 -7.38
N VAL A 119 -24.63 12.12 -7.83
CA VAL A 119 -23.33 12.45 -7.20
C VAL A 119 -22.78 13.67 -7.95
N SER A 120 -23.15 14.88 -7.53
CA SER A 120 -22.93 16.09 -8.33
C SER A 120 -22.30 17.27 -7.59
N GLY A 121 -21.22 17.82 -8.16
CA GLY A 121 -20.95 19.24 -8.39
C GLY A 121 -20.93 20.24 -7.22
N PRO A 122 -20.44 21.48 -7.46
CA PRO A 122 -20.38 22.52 -6.44
C PRO A 122 -21.78 22.85 -5.92
N GLY A 123 -22.11 22.37 -4.71
CA GLY A 123 -23.38 22.64 -4.03
C GLY A 123 -24.11 21.41 -3.49
N THR A 124 -23.77 20.19 -3.94
CA THR A 124 -24.29 18.96 -3.32
C THR A 124 -23.20 18.33 -2.45
N PRO A 125 -23.49 17.96 -1.19
CA PRO A 125 -22.53 17.22 -0.38
C PRO A 125 -22.22 15.88 -1.06
N PRO A 126 -20.96 15.40 -0.99
CA PRO A 126 -20.61 14.09 -1.51
C PRO A 126 -21.37 12.99 -0.75
N ALA A 127 -21.55 11.84 -1.39
CA ALA A 127 -22.07 10.68 -0.70
C ALA A 127 -20.94 10.05 0.11
N ILE A 128 -21.11 9.99 1.44
CA ILE A 128 -20.09 9.51 2.37
C ILE A 128 -20.64 8.30 3.08
N TYR A 129 -19.83 7.24 3.12
CA TYR A 129 -20.11 6.02 3.84
C TYR A 129 -18.95 5.69 4.78
N ARG A 130 -19.22 4.88 5.80
CA ARG A 130 -18.17 4.32 6.66
C ARG A 130 -18.00 2.82 6.43
N VAL A 131 -16.80 2.34 6.66
CA VAL A 131 -16.44 0.92 6.71
C VAL A 131 -15.75 0.69 8.05
N GLU A 132 -16.12 -0.38 8.76
CA GLU A 132 -15.46 -0.80 10.00
C GLU A 132 -14.73 -2.12 9.73
N LEU A 133 -13.41 -2.13 9.96
CA LEU A 133 -12.57 -3.31 9.77
C LEU A 133 -12.09 -3.85 11.11
N GLU A 134 -12.46 -5.09 11.44
CA GLU A 134 -12.03 -5.76 12.68
C GLU A 134 -10.57 -6.23 12.61
N ALA A 135 -10.05 -6.43 11.40
CA ALA A 135 -8.67 -6.84 11.13
C ALA A 135 -8.17 -6.18 9.84
N SER A 136 -6.87 -6.23 9.60
CA SER A 136 -6.31 -5.80 8.32
C SER A 136 -6.90 -6.61 7.17
N ALA A 137 -7.41 -5.91 6.15
CA ALA A 137 -8.07 -6.51 4.98
C ALA A 137 -7.83 -5.65 3.73
N GLU A 138 -8.04 -6.23 2.56
CA GLU A 138 -8.10 -5.48 1.31
C GLU A 138 -9.55 -5.04 1.07
N LEU A 139 -9.79 -3.73 1.07
CA LEU A 139 -11.09 -3.16 0.72
C LEU A 139 -11.18 -3.00 -0.80
N ALA A 140 -12.02 -3.82 -1.42
CA ALA A 140 -12.36 -3.79 -2.84
C ALA A 140 -13.69 -3.06 -3.06
N LEU A 141 -13.62 -1.90 -3.70
CA LEU A 141 -14.77 -1.05 -4.03
C LEU A 141 -15.03 -1.08 -5.53
N SER A 142 -16.29 -1.14 -5.92
CA SER A 142 -16.74 -1.04 -7.31
C SER A 142 -17.94 -0.13 -7.40
N VAL A 143 -17.86 0.87 -8.28
CA VAL A 143 -18.97 1.75 -8.64
C VAL A 143 -19.38 1.45 -10.07
N THR A 144 -20.65 1.12 -10.30
CA THR A 144 -21.22 0.90 -11.64
C THR A 144 -22.25 1.95 -12.01
N ASP A 145 -22.63 1.96 -13.28
CA ASP A 145 -23.71 2.77 -13.86
C ASP A 145 -23.36 4.26 -13.98
N SER A 146 -22.08 4.61 -13.86
CA SER A 146 -21.58 5.97 -14.10
C SER A 146 -20.09 6.01 -14.40
N THR A 147 -19.71 6.84 -15.37
CA THR A 147 -18.31 7.17 -15.67
C THR A 147 -17.84 8.45 -14.98
N ASP A 148 -18.73 9.18 -14.31
CA ASP A 148 -18.49 10.55 -13.82
C ASP A 148 -18.31 10.62 -12.30
N VAL A 149 -17.92 9.50 -11.69
CA VAL A 149 -17.69 9.36 -10.24
C VAL A 149 -16.19 9.36 -9.93
N TYR A 150 -15.83 10.04 -8.85
CA TYR A 150 -14.55 9.96 -8.16
C TYR A 150 -14.78 9.29 -6.82
N MET A 151 -13.86 8.44 -6.42
CA MET A 151 -13.94 7.70 -5.16
C MET A 151 -12.67 7.94 -4.36
N THR A 152 -12.80 8.31 -3.09
CA THR A 152 -11.69 8.41 -2.14
C THR A 152 -11.95 7.55 -0.90
N VAL A 153 -10.85 7.08 -0.31
CA VAL A 153 -10.85 6.38 0.98
C VAL A 153 -10.02 7.19 1.97
N GLU A 154 -10.59 7.48 3.14
CA GLU A 154 -10.02 8.37 4.15
C GLU A 154 -9.99 7.68 5.52
N GLY A 155 -8.93 7.90 6.29
CA GLY A 155 -8.79 7.33 7.65
C GLY A 155 -9.43 8.19 8.75
N ASN A 156 -9.80 9.44 8.47
CA ASN A 156 -10.35 10.38 9.45
C ASN A 156 -11.46 11.22 8.81
N TRP A 157 -12.44 11.63 9.62
CA TRP A 157 -13.44 12.59 9.23
C TRP A 157 -13.56 13.74 10.24
N PRO A 158 -13.58 15.02 9.81
CA PRO A 158 -13.42 15.51 8.42
C PRO A 158 -12.04 15.16 7.83
N PRO A 159 -11.91 15.06 6.49
CA PRO A 159 -10.64 14.71 5.85
C PRO A 159 -9.59 15.80 6.10
N VAL A 160 -8.36 15.38 6.39
CA VAL A 160 -7.29 16.29 6.85
C VAL A 160 -6.39 16.83 5.73
N SER A 161 -6.36 16.23 4.54
CA SER A 161 -5.97 16.85 3.23
C SER A 161 -5.55 15.82 2.18
N ASP A 162 -5.24 14.58 2.55
CA ASP A 162 -4.85 13.53 1.60
C ASP A 162 -5.62 12.23 1.86
N PRO A 163 -6.35 11.69 0.87
CA PRO A 163 -6.98 10.38 1.00
C PRO A 163 -5.91 9.28 0.96
N VAL A 164 -6.21 8.18 1.64
CA VAL A 164 -5.37 6.97 1.65
C VAL A 164 -5.34 6.31 0.27
N ALA A 165 -6.46 6.37 -0.44
CA ALA A 165 -6.56 5.89 -1.81
C ALA A 165 -7.58 6.70 -2.61
N MET A 166 -7.41 6.75 -3.93
CA MET A 166 -8.35 7.41 -4.83
C MET A 166 -8.48 6.67 -6.15
N ALA A 167 -9.68 6.67 -6.72
CA ALA A 167 -9.98 6.27 -8.08
C ALA A 167 -10.71 7.41 -8.80
N ARG A 168 -10.37 7.64 -10.08
CA ARG A 168 -10.83 8.80 -10.85
C ARG A 168 -11.87 8.38 -11.89
N ALA A 169 -12.79 9.30 -12.18
CA ALA A 169 -13.78 9.20 -13.24
C ALA A 169 -13.16 8.81 -14.60
N GLY A 170 -13.97 8.16 -15.44
CA GLY A 170 -13.62 7.75 -16.81
C GLY A 170 -13.75 6.26 -17.09
N GLN A 171 -14.19 5.44 -16.13
CA GLN A 171 -14.37 3.99 -16.26
C GLN A 171 -15.67 3.54 -15.59
N ASP A 172 -16.29 2.48 -16.13
CA ASP A 172 -17.44 1.78 -15.57
C ASP A 172 -17.25 0.26 -15.81
N PRO A 173 -17.07 -0.56 -14.75
CA PRO A 173 -17.00 -0.16 -13.35
C PRO A 173 -15.76 0.67 -13.02
N LEU A 174 -15.92 1.65 -12.13
CA LEU A 174 -14.81 2.27 -11.43
C LEU A 174 -14.44 1.40 -10.22
N THR A 175 -13.26 0.79 -10.26
CA THR A 175 -12.77 -0.09 -9.19
C THR A 175 -11.64 0.52 -8.38
N LEU A 176 -11.61 0.27 -7.07
CA LEU A 176 -10.50 0.63 -6.18
C LEU A 176 -10.25 -0.51 -5.20
N ASN A 177 -9.02 -1.03 -5.20
CA ASN A 177 -8.55 -1.97 -4.19
C ASN A 177 -7.53 -1.27 -3.31
N VAL A 178 -7.72 -1.30 -2.00
CA VAL A 178 -6.81 -0.66 -1.05
C VAL A 178 -6.61 -1.58 0.16
N PRO A 179 -5.36 -1.96 0.49
CA PRO A 179 -5.09 -2.63 1.76
C PRO A 179 -5.33 -1.62 2.89
N LEU A 180 -6.00 -2.03 3.96
CA LEU A 180 -6.34 -1.19 5.11
C LEU A 180 -6.07 -1.94 6.41
N GLY A 181 -5.68 -1.20 7.45
CA GLY A 181 -5.62 -1.73 8.83
C GLY A 181 -6.99 -1.80 9.50
N PRO A 182 -7.09 -2.43 10.69
CA PRO A 182 -8.32 -2.41 11.48
C PRO A 182 -8.72 -0.97 11.85
N GLY A 183 -10.01 -0.77 12.09
CA GLY A 183 -10.62 0.51 12.47
C GLY A 183 -11.58 1.06 11.43
N ARG A 184 -11.97 2.32 11.62
CA ARG A 184 -12.96 3.00 10.79
C ARG A 184 -12.38 3.77 9.62
N TRP A 185 -12.93 3.51 8.45
CA TRP A 185 -12.59 4.17 7.20
C TRP A 185 -13.81 4.86 6.60
N TYR A 186 -13.57 5.89 5.81
CA TYR A 186 -14.60 6.67 5.12
C TYR A 186 -14.43 6.53 3.62
N VAL A 187 -15.52 6.15 2.93
CA VAL A 187 -15.60 6.09 1.47
C VAL A 187 -16.41 7.28 1.00
N THR A 188 -15.79 8.15 0.22
CA THR A 188 -16.43 9.36 -0.31
C THR A 188 -16.59 9.20 -1.82
N LEU A 189 -17.83 9.29 -2.29
CA LEU A 189 -18.17 9.39 -3.70
C LEU A 189 -18.49 10.84 -4.03
N SER A 190 -17.79 11.37 -5.03
CA SER A 190 -18.03 12.70 -5.59
C SER A 190 -18.11 12.59 -7.11
N GLY A 191 -18.63 13.61 -7.79
CA GLY A 191 -18.83 13.56 -9.23
C GLY A 191 -19.15 14.94 -9.76
N THR A 192 -18.96 15.17 -11.05
CA THR A 192 -19.32 16.46 -11.65
C THR A 192 -20.79 16.46 -12.08
N ASN A 193 -21.25 15.36 -12.69
CA ASN A 193 -22.62 15.17 -13.17
C ASN A 193 -23.03 13.68 -13.17
N ALA A 194 -22.57 12.86 -12.21
CA ALA A 194 -22.90 11.44 -12.22
C ALA A 194 -24.42 11.23 -12.10
N PRO A 195 -25.09 10.70 -13.14
CA PRO A 195 -26.53 10.49 -13.11
C PRO A 195 -26.86 9.37 -12.13
N ALA A 196 -27.94 9.52 -11.39
CA ALA A 196 -28.49 8.42 -10.58
C ALA A 196 -29.36 7.50 -11.47
N PRO A 197 -29.45 6.19 -11.17
CA PRO A 197 -28.81 5.53 -10.02
C PRO A 197 -27.34 5.17 -10.27
N VAL A 198 -26.53 5.25 -9.23
CA VAL A 198 -25.15 4.71 -9.18
C VAL A 198 -25.11 3.57 -8.17
N THR A 199 -24.47 2.45 -8.49
CA THR A 199 -24.38 1.33 -7.56
C THR A 199 -22.97 1.22 -6.98
N LEU A 200 -22.84 1.29 -5.66
CA LEU A 200 -21.59 1.06 -4.92
C LEU A 200 -21.63 -0.35 -4.31
N THR A 201 -20.59 -1.14 -4.55
CA THR A 201 -20.36 -2.43 -3.87
C THR A 201 -19.01 -2.37 -3.16
N ALA A 202 -18.95 -2.92 -1.96
CA ALA A 202 -17.74 -3.03 -1.15
C ALA A 202 -17.54 -4.47 -0.69
N ASN A 203 -16.31 -4.97 -0.74
CA ASN A 203 -15.92 -6.28 -0.23
C ASN A 203 -14.61 -6.16 0.53
N TRP A 204 -14.48 -6.91 1.63
CA TRP A 204 -13.27 -7.06 2.45
C TRP A 204 -13.36 -8.34 3.27
#